data_AF-A0A160NYN2-F1
#
_entry.id   AF-A0A160NYN2-F1
#
_cell.length_a   1.000
_cell.length_b   1.000
_cell.length_c   1.000
_cell.angle_alpha   90.00
_cell.angle_beta   90.00
_cell.angle_gamma   90.00
#
_symmetry.space_group_name_H-M   'P 1'
#
loop_
_entity.id
_entity.type
_entity.pdbx_description
1 polymer ?
#
loop_
_entity_poly.entity_id
_entity_poly.type
_entity_poly.pdbx_seq_one_letter_code
_entity_poly.pdbx_strand_id
1 'polypeptide(L)'
;MFILVAGAFTGAQVWRETAARLAAAGREAHAVALTGLDADRPAAPSARVGLETHIEDVLASIDAVEPGREIVLVGHDYGIHPALGAADRRARRVARLVYLDCAMPRDGVPALAAVPDQALRGELAERYRREGGDGELAPPARDAWARWGSTAGVSDAALDRLTALAAPQPLGTLYEPLRLSGKVAAVPVTGVLCTGNGASVELVQRLVDFGDPALAVLADPATGFFELPTGHWPMLSCPAELATVLLSAAAGEGHRLRPARGTDATPAHLRPFPLDVPVPARERREHVDLYVPDGEKPLPAVIVVHGGPLPAGARPTPREWPTVVGYACLAAAEGVVGATVDHRLHDIADYGRAAEDVAAAVDLVRADPRVDADRIALWFLSGGGLLAADWLAGPPAWLRCLAASYPILAPLPNWGMTDSRFQPARAVSDAGRLPFVLLRAGLESPEIAATVGAFVAAAEDGGARLELIDLPHGHHGFETLDPPEETRPALLQGMRSVIAHLWT
;
A
#
# COMPACT_ATOMS: atom_id res chain seq x y z
N MET A 1 12.42 25.81 14.97
CA MET A 1 13.56 24.87 15.08
C MET A 1 13.10 23.55 14.48
N PHE A 2 13.87 22.99 13.55
CA PHE A 2 13.62 21.64 13.02
C PHE A 2 14.52 20.65 13.74
N ILE A 3 13.94 19.56 14.25
CA ILE A 3 14.68 18.41 14.79
C ILE A 3 14.45 17.26 13.82
N LEU A 4 15.51 16.76 13.20
CA LEU A 4 15.47 15.78 12.11
C LEU A 4 16.02 14.44 12.59
N VAL A 5 15.20 13.38 12.54
CA VAL A 5 15.54 12.04 13.02
C VAL A 5 15.59 11.09 11.83
N ALA A 6 16.76 10.50 11.61
CA ALA A 6 17.04 9.62 10.48
C ALA A 6 16.49 8.20 10.66
N GLY A 7 16.32 7.50 9.54
CA GLY A 7 15.82 6.12 9.47
C GLY A 7 16.87 5.07 9.82
N ALA A 8 16.51 3.80 9.63
CA ALA A 8 17.38 2.68 9.97
C ALA A 8 18.70 2.74 9.18
N PHE A 9 19.80 2.35 9.82
CA PHE A 9 21.17 2.38 9.29
C PHE A 9 21.70 3.77 8.88
N THR A 10 20.89 4.83 8.97
CA THR A 10 21.25 6.19 8.55
C THR A 10 21.42 7.10 9.76
N GLY A 11 22.48 7.92 9.73
CA GLY A 11 22.75 8.92 10.76
C GLY A 11 22.43 10.34 10.30
N ALA A 12 22.79 11.32 11.12
CA ALA A 12 22.54 12.74 10.90
C ALA A 12 23.05 13.26 9.55
N GLN A 13 24.06 12.61 8.95
CA GLN A 13 24.62 12.95 7.64
C GLN A 13 23.60 12.98 6.50
N VAL A 14 22.54 12.15 6.57
CA VAL A 14 21.53 12.04 5.51
C VAL A 14 20.79 13.37 5.33
N TRP A 15 20.70 14.17 6.40
CA TRP A 15 19.98 15.44 6.43
C TRP A 15 20.80 16.65 5.99
N ARG A 16 22.09 16.49 5.69
CA ARG A 16 23.01 17.63 5.49
C ARG A 16 22.49 18.67 4.50
N GLU A 17 22.04 18.22 3.33
CA GLU A 17 21.56 19.11 2.27
C GLU A 17 20.21 19.76 2.64
N THR A 18 19.26 18.99 3.19
CA THR A 18 17.98 19.52 3.67
C THR A 18 18.18 20.55 4.79
N ALA A 19 19.04 20.27 5.76
CA ALA A 19 19.37 21.18 6.85
C ALA A 19 20.01 22.48 6.34
N ALA A 20 20.90 22.40 5.35
CA ALA A 20 21.49 23.58 4.71
C ALA A 20 20.41 24.44 4.01
N ARG A 21 19.45 23.81 3.34
CA ARG A 21 18.32 24.51 2.68
C ARG A 21 17.37 25.16 3.68
N LEU A 22 17.08 24.50 4.80
CA LEU A 22 16.31 25.09 5.91
C LEU A 22 17.05 26.29 6.53
N ALA A 23 18.36 26.18 6.73
CA ALA A 23 19.20 27.27 7.24
C ALA A 23 19.23 28.47 6.28
N ALA A 24 19.34 28.22 4.98
CA ALA A 24 19.26 29.26 3.94
C ALA A 24 17.90 30.00 3.95
N ALA A 25 16.82 29.31 4.35
CA ALA A 25 15.49 29.91 4.55
C ALA A 25 15.33 30.58 5.93
N GLY A 26 16.40 30.76 6.70
CA GLY A 26 16.39 31.39 8.01
C GLY A 26 15.73 30.53 9.10
N ARG A 27 15.80 29.21 8.98
CA ARG A 27 15.32 28.26 10.00
C ARG A 27 16.48 27.41 10.51
N GLU A 28 16.62 27.34 11.82
CA GLU A 28 17.56 26.39 12.42
C GLU A 28 17.05 24.96 12.27
N ALA A 29 17.97 24.06 11.90
CA ALA A 29 17.74 22.63 11.77
C ALA A 29 18.86 21.86 12.47
N HIS A 30 18.47 20.86 13.25
CA HIS A 30 19.37 19.98 13.98
C HIS A 30 19.02 18.53 13.64
N ALA A 31 19.96 17.85 12.99
CA ALA A 31 19.87 16.41 12.79
C ALA A 31 20.36 15.72 14.07
N VAL A 32 19.51 14.86 14.63
CA VAL A 32 19.79 14.15 15.88
C VAL A 32 20.85 13.08 15.62
N ALA A 33 21.93 13.10 16.40
CA ALA A 33 22.90 12.01 16.42
C ALA A 33 22.38 10.89 17.34
N LEU A 34 21.97 9.76 16.75
CA LEU A 34 21.41 8.63 17.48
C LEU A 34 22.53 7.70 17.96
N THR A 35 22.45 7.30 19.22
CA THR A 35 23.47 6.46 19.87
C THR A 35 23.65 5.15 19.10
N GLY A 36 24.89 4.85 18.70
CA GLY A 36 25.23 3.64 17.94
C GLY A 36 25.02 3.73 16.42
N LEU A 37 24.37 4.77 15.90
CA LEU A 37 24.22 4.99 14.45
C LEU A 37 25.12 6.12 13.93
N ASP A 38 25.47 7.07 14.78
CA ASP A 38 26.35 8.19 14.43
C ASP A 38 27.75 8.01 15.03
N ALA A 39 28.78 8.28 14.22
CA ALA A 39 30.17 8.16 14.63
C ALA A 39 30.53 9.06 15.83
N ASP A 40 29.86 10.21 15.94
CA ASP A 40 30.04 11.16 17.04
C ASP A 40 29.32 10.73 18.34
N ARG A 41 28.53 9.64 18.29
CA ARG A 41 27.81 9.09 19.43
C ARG A 41 27.86 7.55 19.46
N PRO A 42 29.06 6.95 19.62
CA PRO A 42 29.21 5.51 19.63
C PRO A 42 28.49 4.88 20.83
N ALA A 43 27.97 3.67 20.66
CA ALA A 43 27.49 2.88 21.78
C ALA A 43 28.67 2.49 22.70
N ALA A 44 28.44 2.47 24.02
CA ALA A 44 29.43 1.90 24.92
C ALA A 44 29.54 0.38 24.67
N PRO A 45 30.73 -0.26 24.76
CA PRO A 45 30.94 -1.65 24.33
C PRO A 45 30.06 -2.73 24.99
N SER A 46 29.39 -2.42 26.10
CA SER A 46 28.48 -3.32 26.82
C SER A 46 27.07 -2.76 26.99
N ALA A 47 26.79 -1.57 26.43
CA ALA A 47 25.47 -0.97 26.51
C ALA A 47 24.54 -1.60 25.48
N ARG A 48 23.38 -2.08 25.95
CA ARG A 48 22.29 -2.50 25.08
C ARG A 48 21.60 -1.24 24.57
N VAL A 49 21.80 -0.92 23.30
CA VAL A 49 21.11 0.20 22.64
C VAL A 49 19.75 -0.28 22.17
N GLY A 50 18.72 0.36 22.70
CA GLY A 50 17.32 0.06 22.43
C GLY A 50 16.54 1.28 21.95
N LEU A 51 15.23 1.11 21.76
CA LEU A 51 14.36 2.19 21.34
C LEU A 51 14.31 3.32 22.39
N GLU A 52 14.35 2.98 23.68
CA GLU A 52 14.35 4.00 24.74
C GLU A 52 15.63 4.86 24.71
N THR A 53 16.78 4.25 24.39
CA THR A 53 18.04 5.01 24.21
C THR A 53 17.90 6.06 23.11
N HIS A 54 17.29 5.69 21.98
CA HIS A 54 17.07 6.64 20.88
C HIS A 54 15.99 7.68 21.22
N ILE A 55 14.98 7.33 22.02
CA ILE A 55 14.01 8.31 22.55
C ILE A 55 14.72 9.33 23.44
N GLU A 56 15.62 8.90 24.32
CA GLU A 56 16.43 9.79 25.17
C GLU A 56 17.30 10.74 24.36
N ASP A 57 17.87 10.28 23.24
CA ASP A 57 18.64 11.12 22.33
C ASP A 57 17.79 12.24 21.72
N VAL A 58 16.58 11.92 21.26
CA VAL A 58 15.66 12.93 20.71
C VAL A 58 15.14 13.87 21.81
N LEU A 59 14.89 13.36 23.01
CA LEU A 59 14.50 14.18 24.17
C LEU A 59 15.57 15.20 24.52
N ALA A 60 16.83 14.80 24.53
CA ALA A 60 17.96 15.71 24.78
C ALA A 60 17.98 16.83 23.74
N SER A 61 17.76 16.53 22.45
CA SER A 61 17.66 17.54 21.40
C SER A 61 16.47 18.48 21.59
N ILE A 62 15.31 18.00 22.04
CA ILE A 62 14.13 18.83 22.34
C ILE A 62 14.40 19.74 23.55
N ASP A 63 14.99 19.19 24.61
CA ASP A 63 15.21 19.90 25.87
C ASP A 63 16.33 20.96 25.76
N ALA A 64 17.27 20.78 24.83
CA ALA A 64 18.30 21.77 24.50
C ALA A 64 17.77 23.00 23.75
N VAL A 65 16.53 22.96 23.22
CA VAL A 65 15.92 24.13 22.58
C VAL A 65 15.42 25.09 23.66
N GLU A 66 15.75 26.38 23.51
CA GLU A 66 15.27 27.43 24.42
C GLU A 66 13.73 27.45 24.55
N PRO A 67 13.18 27.69 25.76
CA PRO A 67 11.75 27.83 25.96
C PRO A 67 11.13 28.90 25.05
N GLY A 68 9.90 28.65 24.57
CA GLY A 68 9.17 29.58 23.69
C GLY A 68 9.50 29.47 22.21
N ARG A 69 10.51 28.69 21.81
CA ARG A 69 10.75 28.36 20.40
C ARG A 69 9.89 27.18 19.96
N GLU A 70 9.26 27.32 18.80
CA GLU A 70 8.48 26.24 18.18
C GLU A 70 9.41 25.16 17.60
N ILE A 71 9.08 23.90 17.90
CA ILE A 71 9.81 22.72 17.44
C ILE A 71 8.95 21.96 16.43
N VAL A 72 9.50 21.76 15.23
CA VAL A 72 9.00 20.82 14.24
C VAL A 72 9.87 19.58 14.31
N LEU A 73 9.30 18.48 14.78
CA LEU A 73 9.99 17.20 14.90
C LEU A 73 9.70 16.36 13.67
N VAL A 74 10.73 15.93 12.95
CA VAL A 74 10.62 15.17 11.71
C VAL A 74 11.22 13.79 11.93
N GLY A 75 10.42 12.75 11.76
CA GLY A 75 10.88 11.37 11.77
C GLY A 75 10.79 10.76 10.38
N HIS A 76 11.92 10.28 9.85
CA HIS A 76 11.99 9.51 8.61
C HIS A 76 12.09 8.02 8.92
N ASP A 77 11.31 7.17 8.25
CA ASP A 77 11.39 5.71 8.39
C ASP A 77 11.37 5.26 9.88
N TYR A 78 12.31 4.45 10.35
CA TYR A 78 12.50 4.05 11.74
C TYR A 78 12.54 5.25 12.69
N GLY A 79 13.14 6.37 12.27
CA GLY A 79 13.31 7.59 13.06
C GLY A 79 12.00 8.18 13.59
N ILE A 80 10.85 7.81 13.00
CA ILE A 80 9.55 8.17 13.55
C ILE A 80 9.27 7.52 14.91
N HIS A 81 9.80 6.34 15.21
CA HIS A 81 9.57 5.66 16.49
C HIS A 81 10.15 6.44 17.68
N PRO A 82 11.46 6.78 17.69
CA PRO A 82 12.01 7.61 18.76
C PRO A 82 11.43 9.03 18.75
N ALA A 83 11.15 9.61 17.58
CA ALA A 83 10.50 10.92 17.47
C ALA A 83 9.10 10.93 18.14
N LEU A 84 8.28 9.92 17.88
CA LEU A 84 6.94 9.79 18.43
C LEU A 84 6.98 9.56 19.95
N GLY A 85 7.89 8.71 20.43
CA GLY A 85 8.12 8.49 21.86
C GLY A 85 8.57 9.76 22.60
N ALA A 86 9.43 10.57 21.99
CA ALA A 86 9.88 11.84 22.55
C ALA A 86 8.77 12.91 22.52
N ALA A 87 8.02 13.01 21.41
CA ALA A 87 6.87 13.90 21.28
C ALA A 87 5.79 13.59 22.32
N ASP A 88 5.52 12.31 22.63
CA ASP A 88 4.57 11.94 23.69
C ASP A 88 5.01 12.44 25.08
N ARG A 89 6.31 12.33 25.39
CA ARG A 89 6.90 12.81 26.65
C ARG A 89 7.06 14.33 26.72
N ARG A 90 7.05 15.03 25.58
CA ARG A 90 7.23 16.49 25.44
C ARG A 90 6.15 17.14 24.57
N ALA A 91 4.91 16.67 24.65
CA ALA A 91 3.82 17.09 23.75
C ALA A 91 3.60 18.62 23.71
N ARG A 92 3.85 19.32 24.81
CA ARG A 92 3.74 20.79 24.88
C ARG A 92 4.92 21.57 24.27
N ARG A 93 6.04 20.89 23.98
CA ARG A 93 7.24 21.49 23.36
C ARG A 93 7.24 21.33 21.84
N VAL A 94 6.57 20.31 21.32
CA VAL A 94 6.50 19.99 19.90
C VAL A 94 5.30 20.69 19.29
N ALA A 95 5.55 21.64 18.38
CA ALA A 95 4.50 22.36 17.66
C ALA A 95 3.89 21.52 16.53
N ARG A 96 4.70 20.63 15.94
CA ARG A 96 4.26 19.69 14.90
C ARG A 96 5.17 18.48 14.81
N LEU A 97 4.56 17.31 14.57
CA LEU A 97 5.25 16.07 14.26
C LEU A 97 5.07 15.74 12.77
N VAL A 98 6.17 15.55 12.06
CA VAL A 98 6.19 15.21 10.62
C VAL A 98 6.62 13.77 10.45
N TYR A 99 5.76 12.98 9.81
CA TYR A 99 6.00 11.60 9.38
C TYR A 99 6.53 11.67 7.95
N LEU A 100 7.84 11.50 7.77
CA LEU A 100 8.47 11.51 6.46
C LEU A 100 8.59 10.07 5.94
N ASP A 101 7.80 9.77 4.92
CA ASP A 101 7.73 8.48 4.22
C ASP A 101 7.73 7.25 5.14
N CYS A 102 6.87 7.29 6.15
CA CYS A 102 6.70 6.22 7.13
C CYS A 102 5.23 6.05 7.51
N ALA A 103 4.88 4.86 8.00
CA ALA A 103 3.59 4.60 8.62
C ALA A 103 3.44 5.37 9.94
N MET A 104 2.23 5.42 10.50
CA MET A 104 1.99 5.97 11.84
C MET A 104 2.00 4.85 12.89
N PRO A 105 3.09 4.66 13.68
CA PRO A 105 3.17 3.56 14.63
C PRO A 105 2.15 3.73 15.75
N ARG A 106 1.65 2.60 16.27
CA ARG A 106 0.73 2.57 17.42
C ARG A 106 1.49 2.17 18.68
N ASP A 107 0.89 2.47 19.83
CA ASP A 107 1.41 1.96 21.11
C ASP A 107 1.56 0.44 21.07
N GLY A 108 2.68 -0.04 21.58
CA GLY A 108 3.07 -1.44 21.60
C GLY A 108 3.62 -2.00 20.29
N VAL A 109 3.56 -1.26 19.18
CA VAL A 109 4.08 -1.73 17.88
C VAL A 109 5.58 -1.44 17.79
N PRO A 110 6.43 -2.45 17.56
CA PRO A 110 7.86 -2.25 17.39
C PRO A 110 8.20 -1.80 15.96
N ALA A 111 9.36 -1.16 15.77
CA ALA A 111 9.76 -0.64 14.46
C ALA A 111 9.98 -1.72 13.39
N LEU A 112 10.23 -2.97 13.79
CA LEU A 112 10.25 -4.11 12.88
C LEU A 112 8.99 -4.20 12.01
N ALA A 113 7.82 -3.80 12.53
CA ALA A 113 6.57 -3.83 11.77
C ALA A 113 6.56 -2.88 10.55
N ALA A 114 7.44 -1.88 10.53
CA ALA A 114 7.58 -0.92 9.44
C ALA A 114 8.55 -1.35 8.34
N VAL A 115 9.36 -2.41 8.56
CA VAL A 115 10.29 -2.93 7.53
C VAL A 115 9.48 -3.41 6.32
N PRO A 116 9.58 -2.80 5.14
CA PRO A 116 8.63 -3.08 4.06
C PRO A 116 8.76 -4.51 3.51
N ASP A 117 9.98 -4.99 3.27
CA ASP A 117 10.25 -6.35 2.76
C ASP A 117 9.75 -7.44 3.72
N GLN A 118 8.73 -8.19 3.28
CA GLN A 118 8.05 -9.18 4.13
C GLN A 118 8.97 -10.35 4.50
N ALA A 119 9.82 -10.78 3.57
CA ALA A 119 10.77 -11.87 3.82
C ALA A 119 11.79 -11.44 4.89
N LEU A 120 12.38 -10.25 4.74
CA LEU A 120 13.30 -9.67 5.72
C LEU A 120 12.64 -9.50 7.08
N ARG A 121 11.42 -8.96 7.11
CA ARG A 121 10.64 -8.79 8.34
C ARG A 121 10.43 -10.13 9.04
N GLY A 122 10.07 -11.18 8.29
CA GLY A 122 9.90 -12.54 8.81
C GLY A 122 11.19 -13.16 9.34
N GLU A 123 12.30 -13.02 8.60
CA GLU A 123 13.64 -13.45 9.00
C GLU A 123 14.07 -12.79 10.32
N LEU A 124 13.89 -11.47 10.41
CA LEU A 124 14.22 -10.69 11.61
C LEU A 124 13.31 -11.05 12.79
N ALA A 125 12.02 -11.35 12.55
CA ALA A 125 11.10 -11.80 13.60
C ALA A 125 11.46 -13.20 14.14
N GLU A 126 11.85 -14.13 13.26
CA GLU A 126 12.35 -15.46 13.66
C GLU A 126 13.67 -15.35 14.43
N ARG A 127 14.59 -14.50 13.94
CA ARG A 127 15.84 -14.21 14.66
C ARG A 127 15.55 -13.72 16.08
N TYR A 128 14.65 -12.75 16.23
CA TYR A 128 14.25 -12.25 17.55
C TYR A 128 13.71 -13.36 18.46
N ARG A 129 12.86 -14.25 17.93
CA ARG A 129 12.32 -15.39 18.71
C ARG A 129 13.39 -16.36 19.18
N ARG A 130 14.47 -16.54 18.40
CA ARG A 130 15.53 -17.51 18.67
C ARG A 130 16.68 -16.95 19.49
N GLU A 131 17.07 -15.70 19.25
CA GLU A 131 18.28 -15.07 19.79
C GLU A 131 17.98 -13.91 20.75
N GLY A 132 16.73 -13.45 20.84
CA GLY A 132 16.38 -12.22 21.55
C GLY A 132 16.74 -10.97 20.76
N GLY A 133 16.81 -9.82 21.44
CA GLY A 133 17.04 -8.51 20.82
C GLY A 133 18.42 -7.93 21.07
N ASP A 134 19.44 -8.77 21.16
CA ASP A 134 20.82 -8.36 21.42
C ASP A 134 21.65 -8.35 20.13
N GLY A 135 22.65 -7.47 20.08
CA GLY A 135 23.55 -7.31 18.94
C GLY A 135 23.02 -6.34 17.88
N GLU A 136 23.59 -6.43 16.69
CA GLU A 136 23.37 -5.48 15.60
C GLU A 136 22.98 -6.22 14.31
N LEU A 137 22.23 -5.52 13.46
CA LEU A 137 21.95 -5.90 12.09
C LEU A 137 22.94 -5.18 11.17
N ALA A 138 23.65 -5.94 10.34
CA ALA A 138 24.58 -5.37 9.38
C ALA A 138 23.86 -4.41 8.41
N PRO A 139 24.50 -3.32 7.98
CA PRO A 139 23.90 -2.40 7.04
C PRO A 139 23.62 -3.08 5.68
N PRO A 140 22.61 -2.62 4.93
CA PRO A 140 22.31 -3.16 3.61
C PRO A 140 23.49 -3.01 2.65
N ALA A 141 23.74 -4.03 1.83
CA ALA A 141 24.54 -3.87 0.63
C ALA A 141 23.83 -2.91 -0.36
N ARG A 142 24.58 -2.37 -1.32
CA ARG A 142 24.09 -1.37 -2.28
C ARG A 142 22.81 -1.78 -3.00
N ASP A 143 22.73 -3.04 -3.43
CA ASP A 143 21.59 -3.63 -4.12
C ASP A 143 20.44 -4.04 -3.18
N ALA A 144 20.72 -4.19 -1.89
CA ALA A 144 19.74 -4.56 -0.87
C ALA A 144 18.94 -3.37 -0.31
N TRP A 145 19.28 -2.12 -0.66
CA TRP A 145 18.52 -0.94 -0.23
C TRP A 145 17.05 -0.98 -0.66
N ALA A 146 16.75 -1.58 -1.82
CA ALA A 146 15.38 -1.73 -2.30
C ALA A 146 14.47 -2.54 -1.35
N ARG A 147 15.04 -3.34 -0.44
CA ARG A 147 14.30 -4.07 0.61
C ARG A 147 13.88 -3.18 1.79
N TRP A 148 14.45 -1.98 1.89
CA TRP A 148 14.15 -0.98 2.92
C TRP A 148 13.31 0.17 2.40
N GLY A 149 13.27 0.37 1.08
CA GLY A 149 12.41 1.34 0.41
C GLY A 149 12.86 1.59 -1.02
N SER A 150 12.00 2.21 -1.82
CA SER A 150 12.30 2.57 -3.21
C SER A 150 13.50 3.51 -3.31
N THR A 151 14.47 3.21 -4.17
CA THR A 151 15.60 4.09 -4.46
C THR A 151 15.31 5.07 -5.61
N ALA A 152 14.06 5.19 -6.06
CA ALA A 152 13.68 6.03 -7.19
C ALA A 152 14.09 7.50 -6.99
N GLY A 153 14.77 8.09 -7.98
CA GLY A 153 15.27 9.46 -7.93
C GLY A 153 16.55 9.66 -7.11
N VAL A 154 17.03 8.66 -6.38
CA VAL A 154 18.34 8.70 -5.74
C VAL A 154 19.41 8.43 -6.80
N SER A 155 20.32 9.38 -7.02
CA SER A 155 21.43 9.19 -7.96
C SER A 155 22.37 8.06 -7.51
N ASP A 156 23.06 7.40 -8.44
CA ASP A 156 24.02 6.34 -8.12
C ASP A 156 25.08 6.80 -7.11
N ALA A 157 25.62 8.01 -7.27
CA ALA A 157 26.60 8.58 -6.35
C ALA A 157 26.03 8.83 -4.94
N ALA A 158 24.74 9.20 -4.84
CA ALA A 158 24.07 9.34 -3.56
C ALA A 158 23.79 7.97 -2.90
N LEU A 159 23.44 6.96 -3.69
CA LEU A 159 23.23 5.58 -3.22
C LEU A 159 24.55 4.93 -2.76
N ASP A 160 25.64 5.16 -3.49
CA ASP A 160 26.99 4.73 -3.09
C ASP A 160 27.39 5.37 -1.75
N ARG A 161 27.12 6.67 -1.61
CA ARG A 161 27.39 7.40 -0.36
C ARG A 161 26.51 6.90 0.79
N LEU A 162 25.22 6.67 0.54
CA LEU A 162 24.29 6.10 1.52
C LEU A 162 24.82 4.75 2.04
N THR A 163 25.23 3.87 1.12
CA THR A 163 25.81 2.56 1.44
C THR A 163 27.11 2.68 2.24
N ALA A 164 28.02 3.56 1.81
CA ALA A 164 29.33 3.72 2.46
C ALA A 164 29.25 4.34 3.86
N LEU A 165 28.20 5.10 4.15
CA LEU A 165 27.98 5.77 5.44
C LEU A 165 26.96 5.06 6.31
N ALA A 166 26.46 3.89 5.89
CA ALA A 166 25.49 3.13 6.65
C ALA A 166 26.14 2.49 7.88
N ALA A 167 25.49 2.62 9.03
CA ALA A 167 25.93 2.03 10.29
C ALA A 167 25.15 0.73 10.58
N PRO A 168 25.75 -0.25 11.28
CA PRO A 168 24.99 -1.38 11.84
C PRO A 168 23.84 -0.89 12.72
N GLN A 169 22.65 -1.49 12.57
CA GLN A 169 21.47 -1.12 13.34
C GLN A 169 21.40 -1.94 14.64
N PRO A 170 21.40 -1.32 15.83
CA PRO A 170 21.19 -2.05 17.08
C PRO A 170 19.81 -2.72 17.11
N LEU A 171 19.77 -4.03 17.35
CA LEU A 171 18.53 -4.81 17.20
C LEU A 171 17.45 -4.44 18.23
N GLY A 172 17.86 -3.98 19.40
CA GLY A 172 16.93 -3.48 20.42
C GLY A 172 16.02 -2.36 19.90
N THR A 173 16.49 -1.54 18.96
CA THR A 173 15.70 -0.44 18.40
C THR A 173 14.59 -0.91 17.46
N LEU A 174 14.77 -2.08 16.81
CA LEU A 174 13.78 -2.64 15.90
C LEU A 174 12.75 -3.49 16.64
N TYR A 175 13.16 -4.17 17.72
CA TYR A 175 12.33 -5.16 18.41
C TYR A 175 11.59 -4.62 19.63
N GLU A 176 12.12 -3.58 20.29
CA GLU A 176 11.46 -3.04 21.48
C GLU A 176 10.14 -2.35 21.10
N PRO A 177 9.05 -2.64 21.84
CA PRO A 177 7.76 -2.05 21.54
C PRO A 177 7.77 -0.56 21.91
N LEU A 178 7.23 0.28 21.03
CA LEU A 178 7.00 1.69 21.35
C LEU A 178 6.01 1.81 22.51
N ARG A 179 6.32 2.66 23.50
CA ARG A 179 5.44 2.95 24.64
C ARG A 179 4.99 4.40 24.61
N LEU A 180 3.68 4.62 24.51
CA LEU A 180 3.05 5.93 24.46
C LEU A 180 2.03 6.10 25.59
N SER A 181 2.03 7.29 26.22
CA SER A 181 1.01 7.67 27.21
C SER A 181 -0.26 8.23 26.58
N GLY A 182 -0.25 8.48 25.27
CA GLY A 182 -1.37 9.05 24.50
C GLY A 182 -1.38 10.57 24.44
N LYS A 183 -0.42 11.26 25.10
CA LYS A 183 -0.30 12.72 25.09
C LYS A 183 0.03 13.26 23.70
N VAL A 184 0.71 12.47 22.87
CA VAL A 184 1.07 12.88 21.50
C VAL A 184 -0.13 13.12 20.60
N ALA A 185 -1.32 12.60 20.94
CA ALA A 185 -2.56 12.89 20.21
C ALA A 185 -2.93 14.38 20.19
N ALA A 186 -2.38 15.20 21.09
CA ALA A 186 -2.56 16.64 21.10
C ALA A 186 -1.59 17.40 20.18
N VAL A 187 -0.62 16.71 19.56
CA VAL A 187 0.39 17.32 18.69
C VAL A 187 -0.10 17.29 17.24
N PRO A 188 -0.19 18.44 16.54
CA PRO A 188 -0.52 18.47 15.12
C PRO A 188 0.42 17.61 14.27
N VAL A 189 -0.13 16.90 13.28
CA VAL A 189 0.60 15.94 12.46
C VAL A 189 0.70 16.40 11.01
N THR A 190 1.82 16.12 10.37
CA THR A 190 1.93 16.17 8.91
C THR A 190 2.49 14.86 8.37
N GLY A 191 1.85 14.29 7.35
CA GLY A 191 2.41 13.20 6.54
C GLY A 191 3.10 13.75 5.28
N VAL A 192 4.32 13.32 5.00
CA VAL A 192 5.00 13.58 3.74
C VAL A 192 5.22 12.25 3.05
N LEU A 193 4.48 12.02 1.96
CA LEU A 193 4.42 10.75 1.24
C LEU A 193 5.33 10.79 0.03
N CYS A 194 6.20 9.79 -0.14
CA CYS A 194 7.03 9.70 -1.35
C CYS A 194 6.33 8.80 -2.36
N THR A 195 5.81 9.39 -3.44
CA THR A 195 4.93 8.67 -4.37
C THR A 195 5.69 7.60 -5.14
N GLY A 196 6.96 7.84 -5.48
CA GLY A 196 7.85 6.82 -6.03
C GLY A 196 8.19 5.67 -5.07
N ASN A 197 7.79 5.75 -3.79
CA ASN A 197 7.81 4.63 -2.84
C ASN A 197 6.46 3.89 -2.76
N GLY A 198 5.40 4.34 -3.44
CA GLY A 198 4.10 3.66 -3.48
C GLY A 198 3.06 4.20 -2.51
N ALA A 199 3.26 5.39 -1.94
CA ALA A 199 2.28 6.06 -1.07
C ALA A 199 1.81 7.38 -1.68
N SER A 200 0.51 7.62 -1.69
CA SER A 200 -0.09 8.86 -2.17
C SER A 200 -1.26 9.30 -1.28
N VAL A 201 -1.57 10.58 -1.29
CA VAL A 201 -2.73 11.18 -0.63
C VAL A 201 -4.00 10.49 -1.09
N GLU A 202 -4.09 10.14 -2.38
CA GLU A 202 -5.24 9.43 -2.91
C GLU A 202 -5.39 8.03 -2.29
N LEU A 203 -4.31 7.25 -2.18
CA LEU A 203 -4.34 5.95 -1.52
C LEU A 203 -4.74 6.07 -0.05
N VAL A 204 -4.21 7.07 0.66
CA VAL A 204 -4.59 7.33 2.06
C VAL A 204 -6.05 7.77 2.17
N GLN A 205 -6.55 8.61 1.24
CA GLN A 205 -7.96 9.01 1.19
C GLN A 205 -8.88 7.80 0.99
N ARG A 206 -8.51 6.86 0.11
CA ARG A 206 -9.29 5.62 -0.09
C ARG A 206 -9.35 4.79 1.19
N LEU A 207 -8.25 4.69 1.94
CA LEU A 207 -8.24 4.02 3.24
C LEU A 207 -9.18 4.70 4.24
N VAL A 208 -9.19 6.03 4.28
CA VAL A 208 -10.14 6.79 5.12
C VAL A 208 -11.58 6.56 4.67
N ASP A 209 -11.84 6.56 3.35
CA ASP A 209 -13.18 6.40 2.78
C ASP A 209 -13.80 5.01 3.04
N PHE A 210 -13.00 4.01 3.47
CA PHE A 210 -13.52 2.73 3.99
C PHE A 210 -14.26 2.88 5.32
N GLY A 211 -14.04 3.97 6.05
CA GLY A 211 -14.74 4.28 7.30
C GLY A 211 -14.19 3.54 8.53
N ASP A 212 -12.95 3.05 8.49
CA ASP A 212 -12.29 2.51 9.69
C ASP A 212 -12.07 3.65 10.71
N PRO A 213 -12.65 3.57 11.93
CA PRO A 213 -12.45 4.59 12.96
C PRO A 213 -10.98 4.83 13.31
N ALA A 214 -10.11 3.82 13.16
CA ALA A 214 -8.68 3.96 13.41
C ALA A 214 -7.98 4.86 12.37
N LEU A 215 -8.56 5.01 11.18
CA LEU A 215 -8.05 5.85 10.10
C LEU A 215 -8.73 7.22 10.04
N ALA A 216 -9.86 7.41 10.74
CA ALA A 216 -10.55 8.70 10.80
C ALA A 216 -9.67 9.85 11.35
N VAL A 217 -8.70 9.53 12.23
CA VAL A 217 -7.72 10.51 12.75
C VAL A 217 -6.87 11.15 11.66
N LEU A 218 -6.68 10.47 10.52
CA LEU A 218 -5.95 11.01 9.38
C LEU A 218 -6.69 12.18 8.71
N ALA A 219 -8.01 12.27 8.90
CA ALA A 219 -8.84 13.37 8.40
C ALA A 219 -9.07 14.49 9.43
N ASP A 220 -8.35 14.48 10.56
CA ASP A 220 -8.37 15.60 11.50
C ASP A 220 -7.92 16.91 10.81
N PRO A 221 -8.59 18.06 11.03
CA PRO A 221 -8.22 19.33 10.41
C PRO A 221 -6.78 19.80 10.70
N ALA A 222 -6.17 19.34 11.80
CA ALA A 222 -4.78 19.61 12.16
C ALA A 222 -3.78 18.73 11.41
N THR A 223 -4.25 17.67 10.74
CA THR A 223 -3.46 16.73 9.93
C THR A 223 -3.35 17.20 8.49
N GLY A 224 -2.13 17.48 8.04
CA GLY A 224 -1.86 17.86 6.65
C GLY A 224 -1.01 16.82 5.91
N PHE A 225 -1.20 16.69 4.61
CA PHE A 225 -0.39 15.80 3.76
C PHE A 225 0.32 16.54 2.64
N PHE A 226 1.52 16.10 2.33
CA PHE A 226 2.29 16.51 1.16
C PHE A 226 2.77 15.27 0.41
N GLU A 227 3.02 15.45 -0.89
CA GLU A 227 3.61 14.42 -1.75
C GLU A 227 4.93 14.90 -2.31
N LEU A 228 5.89 13.99 -2.43
CA LEU A 228 7.15 14.19 -3.14
C LEU A 228 7.29 13.11 -4.22
N PRO A 229 7.59 13.47 -5.48
CA PRO A 229 7.68 12.52 -6.59
C PRO A 229 9.04 11.78 -6.59
N THR A 230 9.34 11.06 -5.52
CA THR A 230 10.60 10.33 -5.34
C THR A 230 10.39 9.05 -4.53
N GLY A 231 11.43 8.22 -4.40
CA GLY A 231 11.47 7.08 -3.51
C GLY A 231 11.73 7.46 -2.05
N HIS A 232 12.16 6.48 -1.27
CA HIS A 232 12.18 6.51 0.19
C HIS A 232 13.16 7.49 0.84
N TRP A 233 14.13 8.04 0.09
CA TRP A 233 15.14 8.97 0.62
C TRP A 233 15.07 10.37 0.00
N PRO A 234 14.00 11.15 0.24
CA PRO A 234 13.83 12.50 -0.31
C PRO A 234 14.94 13.48 0.11
N MET A 235 15.63 13.22 1.23
CA MET A 235 16.80 13.98 1.68
C MET A 235 17.98 13.89 0.68
N LEU A 236 18.02 12.82 -0.12
CA LEU A 236 19.08 12.55 -1.09
C LEU A 236 18.65 12.87 -2.52
N SER A 237 17.39 12.63 -2.86
CA SER A 237 16.87 12.79 -4.21
C SER A 237 16.30 14.18 -4.49
N CYS A 238 15.56 14.77 -3.56
CA CYS A 238 14.88 16.05 -3.74
C CYS A 238 14.94 16.98 -2.48
N PRO A 239 16.14 17.28 -1.94
CA PRO A 239 16.25 17.97 -0.65
C PRO A 239 15.68 19.41 -0.61
N ALA A 240 15.39 20.05 -1.76
CA ALA A 240 14.87 21.44 -1.81
C ALA A 240 13.37 21.41 -1.76
N GLU A 241 12.78 20.53 -2.56
CA GLU A 241 11.38 20.20 -2.49
C GLU A 241 11.04 19.74 -1.06
N LEU A 242 11.84 18.85 -0.48
CA LEU A 242 11.67 18.44 0.91
C LEU A 242 11.78 19.62 1.89
N ALA A 243 12.81 20.47 1.80
CA ALA A 243 12.93 21.62 2.69
C ALA A 243 11.73 22.58 2.57
N THR A 244 11.22 22.78 1.34
CA THR A 244 10.03 23.60 1.07
C THR A 244 8.79 22.99 1.71
N VAL A 245 8.57 21.68 1.53
CA VAL A 245 7.49 20.94 2.18
C VAL A 245 7.58 21.03 3.70
N LEU A 246 8.77 20.91 4.29
CA LEU A 246 8.95 21.03 5.74
C LEU A 246 8.64 22.45 6.25
N LEU A 247 8.92 23.49 5.47
CA LEU A 247 8.55 24.88 5.81
C LEU A 247 7.03 25.08 5.75
N SER A 248 6.36 24.58 4.71
CA SER A 248 4.90 24.59 4.59
C SER A 248 4.24 23.77 5.69
N ALA A 249 4.78 22.60 6.01
CA ALA A 249 4.34 21.78 7.13
C ALA A 249 4.43 22.56 8.45
N ALA A 250 5.56 23.24 8.70
CA ALA A 250 5.73 24.08 9.89
C ALA A 250 4.67 25.19 10.00
N ALA A 251 4.23 25.75 8.86
CA ALA A 251 3.14 26.73 8.80
C ALA A 251 1.73 26.11 8.95
N GLY A 252 1.63 24.79 9.07
CA GLY A 252 0.37 24.07 9.17
C GLY A 252 -0.36 23.91 7.83
N GLU A 253 0.35 24.05 6.71
CA GLU A 253 -0.22 23.86 5.37
C GLU A 253 -0.33 22.36 5.03
N GLY A 254 -0.74 22.05 3.79
CA GLY A 254 -0.84 20.69 3.26
C GLY A 254 -2.26 20.27 2.91
N HIS A 255 -2.39 19.23 2.09
CA HIS A 255 -3.67 18.65 1.71
C HIS A 255 -4.40 18.12 2.95
N ARG A 256 -5.71 18.39 3.05
CA ARG A 256 -6.57 17.85 4.10
C ARG A 256 -7.39 16.72 3.51
N LEU A 257 -7.27 15.54 4.10
CA LEU A 257 -8.15 14.44 3.74
C LEU A 257 -9.59 14.81 4.08
N ARG A 258 -10.49 14.36 3.23
CA ARG A 258 -11.92 14.43 3.50
C ARG A 258 -12.21 13.37 4.56
N PRO A 259 -12.89 13.71 5.67
CA PRO A 259 -13.43 12.70 6.55
C PRO A 259 -14.27 11.72 5.75
N ALA A 260 -14.25 10.44 6.12
CA ALA A 260 -15.30 9.53 5.71
C ALA A 260 -16.62 10.23 6.00
N ARG A 261 -17.44 10.46 4.95
CA ARG A 261 -18.69 11.20 5.13
C ARG A 261 -19.48 10.49 6.24
N GLY A 262 -20.07 11.27 7.15
CA GLY A 262 -20.79 10.74 8.32
C GLY A 262 -21.90 9.76 7.94
N THR A 263 -22.62 9.23 8.93
CA THR A 263 -23.65 8.17 8.82
C THR A 263 -24.70 8.33 7.72
N ASP A 264 -24.81 9.50 7.09
CA ASP A 264 -25.81 9.85 6.09
C ASP A 264 -25.34 9.69 4.63
N ALA A 265 -24.05 9.46 4.36
CA ALA A 265 -23.56 9.23 3.00
C ALA A 265 -22.97 7.84 2.82
N THR A 266 -23.49 7.12 1.83
CA THR A 266 -23.05 5.77 1.49
C THR A 266 -21.56 5.74 1.14
N PRO A 267 -20.74 4.93 1.87
CA PRO A 267 -19.33 4.69 1.54
C PRO A 267 -19.17 4.28 0.08
N ALA A 268 -18.05 4.63 -0.55
CA ALA A 268 -17.83 4.39 -1.98
C ALA A 268 -18.12 2.94 -2.39
N HIS A 269 -17.56 1.97 -1.64
CA HIS A 269 -17.74 0.54 -1.88
C HIS A 269 -19.19 0.03 -1.69
N LEU A 270 -20.08 0.82 -1.08
CA LEU A 270 -21.50 0.51 -0.91
C LEU A 270 -22.42 1.31 -1.86
N ARG A 271 -21.85 2.14 -2.75
CA ARG A 271 -22.64 2.86 -3.74
C ARG A 271 -23.16 1.91 -4.82
N PRO A 272 -24.31 2.21 -5.46
CA PRO A 272 -24.90 1.35 -6.47
C PRO A 272 -23.95 1.08 -7.64
N PHE A 273 -24.05 -0.12 -8.23
CA PHE A 273 -23.38 -0.44 -9.48
C PHE A 273 -23.91 0.46 -10.61
N PRO A 274 -23.07 0.96 -11.55
CA PRO A 274 -23.49 1.88 -12.59
C PRO A 274 -24.54 1.34 -13.57
N LEU A 275 -24.68 0.02 -13.71
CA LEU A 275 -25.66 -0.60 -14.59
C LEU A 275 -26.86 -1.09 -13.79
N ASP A 276 -28.06 -0.83 -14.32
CA ASP A 276 -29.29 -1.40 -13.80
C ASP A 276 -29.43 -2.84 -14.33
N VAL A 277 -28.93 -3.80 -13.56
CA VAL A 277 -28.92 -5.23 -13.90
C VAL A 277 -29.91 -5.98 -13.01
N PRO A 278 -30.75 -6.87 -13.56
CA PRO A 278 -31.57 -7.77 -12.75
C PRO A 278 -30.68 -8.57 -11.81
N VAL A 279 -31.09 -8.70 -10.55
CA VAL A 279 -30.37 -9.49 -9.54
C VAL A 279 -31.08 -10.84 -9.39
N PRO A 280 -30.51 -11.94 -9.90
CA PRO A 280 -31.05 -13.28 -9.66
C PRO A 280 -31.08 -13.62 -8.18
N ALA A 281 -31.78 -14.71 -7.83
CA ALA A 281 -31.73 -15.23 -6.46
C ALA A 281 -30.29 -15.57 -6.07
N ARG A 282 -29.81 -14.97 -4.99
CA ARG A 282 -28.47 -15.23 -4.44
C ARG A 282 -28.44 -16.58 -3.74
N GLU A 283 -27.55 -17.47 -4.18
CA GLU A 283 -27.30 -18.75 -3.53
C GLU A 283 -25.92 -18.78 -2.85
N ARG A 284 -25.91 -18.73 -1.51
CA ARG A 284 -24.68 -18.78 -0.73
C ARG A 284 -24.16 -20.21 -0.58
N ARG A 285 -22.85 -20.39 -0.80
CA ARG A 285 -22.08 -21.61 -0.57
C ARG A 285 -20.74 -21.22 0.05
N GLU A 286 -20.60 -21.41 1.36
CA GLU A 286 -19.39 -21.03 2.10
C GLU A 286 -19.00 -19.57 1.86
N HIS A 287 -17.83 -19.31 1.28
CA HIS A 287 -17.31 -17.98 0.95
C HIS A 287 -17.69 -17.49 -0.45
N VAL A 288 -18.54 -18.22 -1.18
CA VAL A 288 -19.03 -17.91 -2.54
C VAL A 288 -20.51 -17.59 -2.55
N ASP A 289 -20.92 -16.59 -3.32
CA ASP A 289 -22.32 -16.37 -3.69
C ASP A 289 -22.51 -16.60 -5.20
N LEU A 290 -23.47 -17.45 -5.56
CA LEU A 290 -23.82 -17.78 -6.95
C LEU A 290 -25.07 -17.03 -7.41
N TYR A 291 -25.02 -16.58 -8.67
CA TYR A 291 -26.09 -15.93 -9.42
C TYR A 291 -26.31 -16.72 -10.70
N VAL A 292 -27.24 -17.67 -10.63
CA VAL A 292 -27.47 -18.64 -11.70
C VAL A 292 -28.68 -18.18 -12.53
N PRO A 293 -28.52 -17.93 -13.84
CA PRO A 293 -29.66 -17.67 -14.72
C PRO A 293 -30.44 -18.97 -15.00
N ASP A 294 -31.68 -18.84 -15.48
CA ASP A 294 -32.48 -19.99 -15.88
C ASP A 294 -31.81 -20.72 -17.06
N GLY A 295 -31.66 -22.04 -16.94
CA GLY A 295 -31.03 -22.85 -17.98
C GLY A 295 -31.28 -24.35 -17.80
N GLU A 296 -31.35 -25.08 -18.91
CA GLU A 296 -31.56 -26.54 -18.93
C GLU A 296 -30.24 -27.34 -18.89
N LYS A 297 -29.11 -26.68 -19.14
CA LYS A 297 -27.77 -27.29 -19.24
C LYS A 297 -26.78 -26.54 -18.35
N PRO A 298 -25.66 -27.18 -17.96
CA PRO A 298 -24.58 -26.47 -17.29
C PRO A 298 -24.07 -25.30 -18.16
N LEU A 299 -23.85 -24.15 -17.53
CA LEU A 299 -23.46 -22.90 -18.19
C LEU A 299 -22.03 -22.51 -17.81
N PRO A 300 -21.27 -21.83 -18.67
CA PRO A 300 -20.00 -21.20 -18.28
C PRO A 300 -20.16 -20.30 -17.06
N ALA A 301 -19.05 -19.98 -16.37
CA ALA A 301 -19.09 -19.10 -15.21
C ALA A 301 -18.06 -17.96 -15.26
N VAL A 302 -18.45 -16.80 -14.72
CA VAL A 302 -17.57 -15.67 -14.43
C VAL A 302 -17.49 -15.51 -12.91
N ILE A 303 -16.28 -15.62 -12.35
CA ILE A 303 -16.02 -15.49 -10.92
C ILE A 303 -15.34 -14.15 -10.66
N VAL A 304 -15.99 -13.29 -9.89
CA VAL A 304 -15.53 -11.95 -9.55
C VAL A 304 -14.75 -11.98 -8.24
N VAL A 305 -13.48 -11.58 -8.31
CA VAL A 305 -12.53 -11.52 -7.20
C VAL A 305 -12.30 -10.06 -6.83
N HIS A 306 -12.69 -9.70 -5.60
CA HIS A 306 -12.58 -8.33 -5.11
C HIS A 306 -11.11 -7.89 -4.90
N GLY A 307 -10.92 -6.59 -4.69
CA GLY A 307 -9.61 -6.02 -4.41
C GLY A 307 -9.19 -6.10 -2.93
N GLY A 308 -8.04 -5.51 -2.61
CA GLY A 308 -7.56 -5.37 -1.23
C GLY A 308 -6.09 -4.95 -1.18
N PRO A 309 -5.45 -5.02 0.01
CA PRO A 309 -6.01 -5.54 1.27
C PRO A 309 -7.13 -4.71 1.88
N LEU A 310 -8.02 -5.38 2.63
CA LEU A 310 -9.19 -4.77 3.27
C LEU A 310 -9.29 -5.17 4.74
N PRO A 311 -9.80 -4.31 5.65
CA PRO A 311 -9.95 -4.67 7.06
C PRO A 311 -10.74 -5.97 7.27
N ALA A 312 -10.23 -6.90 8.09
CA ALA A 312 -10.89 -8.18 8.36
C ALA A 312 -12.32 -8.04 8.94
N GLY A 313 -12.57 -6.92 9.63
CA GLY A 313 -13.87 -6.56 10.20
C GLY A 313 -14.85 -5.89 9.23
N ALA A 314 -14.48 -5.63 7.97
CA ALA A 314 -15.33 -4.91 7.02
C ALA A 314 -16.67 -5.64 6.81
N ARG A 315 -17.79 -4.92 6.99
CA ARG A 315 -19.15 -5.44 6.79
C ARG A 315 -20.02 -4.41 6.07
N PRO A 316 -20.90 -4.81 5.12
CA PRO A 316 -21.00 -6.16 4.54
C PRO A 316 -19.68 -6.58 3.88
N THR A 317 -19.46 -7.90 3.74
CA THR A 317 -18.18 -8.37 3.19
C THR A 317 -18.08 -8.03 1.71
N PRO A 318 -16.86 -7.97 1.13
CA PRO A 318 -16.68 -7.49 -0.24
C PRO A 318 -17.48 -8.25 -1.30
N ARG A 319 -17.73 -9.56 -1.13
CA ARG A 319 -18.59 -10.33 -2.06
C ARG A 319 -20.04 -9.82 -2.14
N GLU A 320 -20.48 -9.06 -1.13
CA GLU A 320 -21.82 -8.47 -1.02
C GLU A 320 -21.86 -6.99 -1.43
N TRP A 321 -20.74 -6.39 -1.80
CA TRP A 321 -20.71 -4.99 -2.25
C TRP A 321 -21.45 -4.84 -3.58
N PRO A 322 -22.24 -3.76 -3.77
CA PRO A 322 -23.03 -3.58 -4.98
C PRO A 322 -22.22 -3.69 -6.27
N THR A 323 -20.97 -3.22 -6.29
CA THR A 323 -20.10 -3.34 -7.45
C THR A 323 -19.75 -4.79 -7.76
N VAL A 324 -19.33 -5.56 -6.76
CA VAL A 324 -18.91 -6.97 -6.94
C VAL A 324 -20.10 -7.83 -7.34
N VAL A 325 -21.24 -7.63 -6.66
CA VAL A 325 -22.53 -8.24 -7.03
C VAL A 325 -22.95 -7.82 -8.43
N GLY A 326 -22.77 -6.54 -8.79
CA GLY A 326 -23.11 -5.98 -10.09
C GLY A 326 -22.41 -6.66 -11.26
N TYR A 327 -21.10 -6.95 -11.14
CA TYR A 327 -20.37 -7.73 -12.14
C TYR A 327 -20.92 -9.15 -12.29
N ALA A 328 -21.19 -9.85 -11.18
CA ALA A 328 -21.73 -11.20 -11.21
C ALA A 328 -23.15 -11.23 -11.79
N CYS A 329 -24.01 -10.27 -11.42
CA CYS A 329 -25.34 -10.13 -11.98
C CYS A 329 -25.31 -9.74 -13.46
N LEU A 330 -24.35 -8.93 -13.90
CA LEU A 330 -24.16 -8.61 -15.31
C LEU A 330 -23.80 -9.87 -16.12
N ALA A 331 -22.93 -10.75 -15.59
CA ALA A 331 -22.63 -12.03 -16.19
C ALA A 331 -23.89 -12.92 -16.29
N ALA A 332 -24.69 -12.98 -15.21
CA ALA A 332 -25.98 -13.70 -15.20
C ALA A 332 -26.98 -13.15 -16.21
N ALA A 333 -27.07 -11.83 -16.36
CA ALA A 333 -27.95 -11.19 -17.33
C ALA A 333 -27.56 -11.49 -18.79
N GLU A 334 -26.28 -11.78 -19.03
CA GLU A 334 -25.75 -12.19 -20.35
C GLU A 334 -25.71 -13.74 -20.51
N GLY A 335 -26.36 -14.48 -19.60
CA GLY A 335 -26.67 -15.91 -19.77
C GLY A 335 -25.60 -16.90 -19.30
N VAL A 336 -24.65 -16.46 -18.46
CA VAL A 336 -23.64 -17.33 -17.83
C VAL A 336 -23.74 -17.26 -16.29
N VAL A 337 -23.21 -18.22 -15.55
CA VAL A 337 -23.24 -18.16 -14.08
C VAL A 337 -22.33 -17.03 -13.59
N GLY A 338 -22.87 -16.11 -12.79
CA GLY A 338 -22.07 -15.14 -12.05
C GLY A 338 -21.73 -15.68 -10.65
N ALA A 339 -20.51 -15.44 -10.18
CA ALA A 339 -20.12 -15.76 -8.81
C ALA A 339 -19.32 -14.62 -8.17
N THR A 340 -19.52 -14.38 -6.88
CA THR A 340 -18.68 -13.49 -6.07
C THR A 340 -17.99 -14.28 -4.96
N VAL A 341 -16.77 -13.88 -4.61
CA VAL A 341 -15.90 -14.61 -3.67
C VAL A 341 -15.44 -13.69 -2.57
N ASP A 342 -15.47 -14.13 -1.31
CA ASP A 342 -14.69 -13.51 -0.22
C ASP A 342 -13.34 -14.22 -0.08
N HIS A 343 -12.27 -13.46 0.16
CA HIS A 343 -10.96 -14.01 0.49
C HIS A 343 -10.28 -13.23 1.62
N ARG A 344 -9.30 -13.84 2.28
CA ARG A 344 -8.65 -13.30 3.48
C ARG A 344 -7.52 -12.31 3.20
N LEU A 345 -7.63 -11.50 2.14
CA LEU A 345 -6.63 -10.47 1.84
C LEU A 345 -6.84 -9.26 2.75
N HIS A 346 -6.31 -9.34 3.98
CA HIS A 346 -6.48 -8.30 5.00
C HIS A 346 -5.21 -7.50 5.28
N ASP A 347 -4.06 -8.08 4.96
CA ASP A 347 -2.76 -7.44 4.94
C ASP A 347 -2.00 -7.80 3.65
N ILE A 348 -0.95 -7.05 3.33
CA ILE A 348 -0.03 -7.37 2.23
C ILE A 348 0.58 -8.77 2.40
N ALA A 349 0.82 -9.21 3.63
CA ALA A 349 1.30 -10.56 3.92
C ALA A 349 0.28 -11.67 3.60
N ASP A 350 -1.02 -11.35 3.43
CA ASP A 350 -2.08 -12.34 3.22
C ASP A 350 -2.26 -12.78 1.77
N TYR A 351 -1.52 -12.22 0.79
CA TYR A 351 -1.67 -12.60 -0.63
C TYR A 351 -1.56 -14.12 -0.86
N GLY A 352 -0.68 -14.82 -0.11
CA GLY A 352 -0.59 -16.28 -0.12
C GLY A 352 -1.91 -16.98 0.20
N ARG A 353 -2.52 -16.59 1.33
CA ARG A 353 -3.78 -17.18 1.82
C ARG A 353 -4.98 -16.77 0.96
N ALA A 354 -4.97 -15.54 0.45
CA ALA A 354 -6.01 -15.07 -0.44
C ALA A 354 -6.04 -15.85 -1.77
N ALA A 355 -4.87 -16.20 -2.31
CA ALA A 355 -4.78 -17.06 -3.50
C ALA A 355 -5.35 -18.47 -3.24
N GLU A 356 -5.10 -19.05 -2.06
CA GLU A 356 -5.70 -20.33 -1.65
C GLU A 356 -7.23 -20.23 -1.55
N ASP A 357 -7.76 -19.14 -0.96
CA ASP A 357 -9.20 -18.92 -0.84
C ASP A 357 -9.88 -18.78 -2.22
N VAL A 358 -9.25 -18.06 -3.15
CA VAL A 358 -9.74 -17.91 -4.53
C VAL A 358 -9.70 -19.25 -5.26
N ALA A 359 -8.63 -20.04 -5.15
CA ALA A 359 -8.57 -21.37 -5.75
C ALA A 359 -9.67 -22.30 -5.20
N ALA A 360 -9.89 -22.31 -3.88
CA ALA A 360 -10.97 -23.08 -3.26
C ALA A 360 -12.36 -22.60 -3.73
N ALA A 361 -12.55 -21.29 -3.91
CA ALA A 361 -13.80 -20.75 -4.46
C ALA A 361 -14.04 -21.19 -5.90
N VAL A 362 -12.99 -21.21 -6.73
CA VAL A 362 -13.06 -21.73 -8.10
C VAL A 362 -13.48 -23.20 -8.11
N ASP A 363 -12.90 -24.02 -7.24
CA ASP A 363 -13.28 -25.43 -7.12
C ASP A 363 -14.74 -25.61 -6.67
N LEU A 364 -15.22 -24.79 -5.72
CA LEU A 364 -16.62 -24.78 -5.29
C LEU A 364 -17.58 -24.41 -6.45
N VAL A 365 -17.24 -23.39 -7.23
CA VAL A 365 -18.05 -22.97 -8.40
C VAL A 365 -18.07 -24.07 -9.46
N ARG A 366 -16.90 -24.65 -9.79
CA ARG A 366 -16.77 -25.73 -10.78
C ARG A 366 -17.47 -27.02 -10.36
N ALA A 367 -17.66 -27.25 -9.07
CA ALA A 367 -18.37 -28.41 -8.55
C ALA A 367 -19.91 -28.27 -8.59
N ASP A 368 -20.46 -27.06 -8.81
CA ASP A 368 -21.91 -26.89 -8.96
C ASP A 368 -22.38 -27.55 -10.26
N PRO A 369 -23.39 -28.45 -10.23
CA PRO A 369 -23.83 -29.19 -11.41
C PRO A 369 -24.45 -28.31 -12.51
N ARG A 370 -24.74 -27.04 -12.22
CA ARG A 370 -25.25 -26.05 -13.18
C ARG A 370 -24.13 -25.26 -13.86
N VAL A 371 -22.87 -25.49 -13.47
CA VAL A 371 -21.70 -24.85 -14.06
C VAL A 371 -21.00 -25.81 -15.01
N ASP A 372 -20.66 -25.34 -16.21
CA ASP A 372 -19.72 -26.00 -17.11
C ASP A 372 -18.30 -25.82 -16.56
N ALA A 373 -17.80 -26.85 -15.88
CA ALA A 373 -16.52 -26.83 -15.20
C ALA A 373 -15.30 -26.66 -16.12
N ASP A 374 -15.47 -26.73 -17.44
CA ASP A 374 -14.43 -26.55 -18.46
C ASP A 374 -14.43 -25.16 -19.10
N ARG A 375 -15.34 -24.26 -18.65
CA ARG A 375 -15.54 -22.92 -19.19
C ARG A 375 -15.71 -21.89 -18.08
N ILE A 376 -14.57 -21.50 -17.49
CA ILE A 376 -14.52 -20.50 -16.41
C ILE A 376 -13.73 -19.28 -16.84
N ALA A 377 -14.18 -18.10 -16.40
CA ALA A 377 -13.43 -16.86 -16.43
C ALA A 377 -13.29 -16.27 -15.02
N LEU A 378 -12.15 -15.64 -14.75
CA LEU A 378 -11.91 -14.92 -13.49
C LEU A 378 -11.79 -13.42 -13.75
N TRP A 379 -12.48 -12.61 -12.97
CA TRP A 379 -12.45 -11.14 -13.06
C TRP A 379 -11.88 -10.53 -11.78
N PHE A 380 -10.70 -9.91 -11.87
CA PHE A 380 -10.01 -9.32 -10.72
C PHE A 380 -10.22 -7.81 -10.63
N LEU A 381 -10.45 -7.30 -9.42
CA LEU A 381 -10.60 -5.86 -9.18
C LEU A 381 -9.41 -5.32 -8.38
N SER A 382 -8.92 -4.13 -8.72
CA SER A 382 -7.94 -3.39 -7.89
C SER A 382 -6.73 -4.25 -7.46
N GLY A 383 -6.35 -4.26 -6.18
CA GLY A 383 -5.26 -5.09 -5.64
C GLY A 383 -5.45 -6.60 -5.77
N GLY A 384 -6.65 -7.07 -6.12
CA GLY A 384 -6.91 -8.45 -6.50
C GLY A 384 -6.23 -8.84 -7.81
N GLY A 385 -5.82 -7.86 -8.63
CA GLY A 385 -5.06 -8.09 -9.87
C GLY A 385 -3.77 -8.89 -9.66
N LEU A 386 -3.11 -8.76 -8.51
CA LEU A 386 -1.92 -9.55 -8.18
C LEU A 386 -2.21 -11.05 -8.05
N LEU A 387 -3.43 -11.44 -7.68
CA LEU A 387 -3.86 -12.84 -7.59
C LEU A 387 -4.00 -13.49 -8.98
N ALA A 388 -3.98 -12.71 -10.07
CA ALA A 388 -3.97 -13.23 -11.43
C ALA A 388 -2.65 -13.94 -11.80
N ALA A 389 -1.56 -13.68 -11.08
CA ALA A 389 -0.22 -14.15 -11.43
C ALA A 389 -0.13 -15.67 -11.58
N ASP A 390 -0.71 -16.44 -10.65
CA ASP A 390 -0.65 -17.90 -10.69
C ASP A 390 -1.40 -18.47 -11.90
N TRP A 391 -2.54 -17.87 -12.23
CA TRP A 391 -3.38 -18.28 -13.37
C TRP A 391 -2.73 -17.95 -14.72
N LEU A 392 -1.93 -16.89 -14.77
CA LEU A 392 -1.13 -16.52 -15.94
C LEU A 392 0.09 -17.42 -16.10
N ALA A 393 0.78 -17.74 -15.00
CA ALA A 393 1.99 -18.57 -15.03
C ALA A 393 1.71 -20.04 -15.39
N GLY A 394 0.53 -20.54 -15.04
CA GLY A 394 0.11 -21.91 -15.37
C GLY A 394 -1.39 -22.01 -15.66
N PRO A 395 -1.86 -21.50 -16.83
CA PRO A 395 -3.27 -21.55 -17.19
C PRO A 395 -3.81 -22.99 -17.21
N PRO A 396 -4.78 -23.34 -16.37
CA PRO A 396 -5.40 -24.65 -16.44
C PRO A 396 -6.29 -24.75 -17.69
N ALA A 397 -6.42 -25.95 -18.25
CA ALA A 397 -7.12 -26.16 -19.53
C ALA A 397 -8.61 -25.76 -19.54
N TRP A 398 -9.23 -25.66 -18.37
CA TRP A 398 -10.62 -25.22 -18.19
C TRP A 398 -10.79 -23.70 -18.13
N LEU A 399 -9.70 -22.95 -17.90
CA LEU A 399 -9.74 -21.49 -17.79
C LEU A 399 -9.74 -20.88 -19.19
N ARG A 400 -10.76 -20.07 -19.48
CA ARG A 400 -11.01 -19.53 -20.81
C ARG A 400 -10.66 -18.06 -20.95
N CYS A 401 -10.69 -17.31 -19.86
CA CYS A 401 -10.41 -15.88 -19.88
C CYS A 401 -10.02 -15.37 -18.48
N LEU A 402 -9.10 -14.42 -18.45
CA LEU A 402 -8.90 -13.54 -17.31
C LEU A 402 -9.39 -12.14 -17.67
N ALA A 403 -9.95 -11.44 -16.70
CA ALA A 403 -10.33 -10.05 -16.83
C ALA A 403 -9.87 -9.26 -15.62
N ALA A 404 -9.66 -7.96 -15.80
CA ALA A 404 -9.36 -7.08 -14.69
C ALA A 404 -9.86 -5.64 -14.89
N SER A 405 -10.31 -5.00 -13.81
CA SER A 405 -10.70 -3.59 -13.80
C SER A 405 -9.82 -2.80 -12.82
N TYR A 406 -9.23 -1.69 -13.31
CA TYR A 406 -8.28 -0.83 -12.56
C TYR A 406 -7.29 -1.64 -11.68
N PRO A 407 -6.65 -2.70 -12.23
CA PRO A 407 -5.86 -3.59 -11.40
C PRO A 407 -4.54 -2.97 -10.97
N ILE A 408 -4.03 -3.47 -9.85
CA ILE A 408 -2.60 -3.40 -9.53
C ILE A 408 -1.97 -4.69 -10.08
N LEU A 409 -1.01 -4.56 -11.02
CA LEU A 409 -0.44 -5.70 -11.77
C LEU A 409 1.06 -5.95 -11.49
N ALA A 410 1.60 -5.24 -10.50
CA ALA A 410 2.87 -5.50 -9.85
C ALA A 410 2.81 -4.92 -8.43
N PRO A 411 3.49 -5.50 -7.42
CA PRO A 411 3.48 -4.94 -6.08
C PRO A 411 4.08 -3.53 -6.06
N LEU A 412 3.47 -2.64 -5.27
CA LEU A 412 4.03 -1.31 -5.05
C LEU A 412 5.32 -1.40 -4.23
N PRO A 413 6.29 -0.47 -4.39
CA PRO A 413 7.60 -0.60 -3.76
C PRO A 413 7.55 -0.74 -2.22
N ASN A 414 6.71 0.04 -1.54
CA ASN A 414 6.50 -0.02 -0.10
C ASN A 414 5.78 -1.29 0.39
N TRP A 415 5.25 -2.14 -0.50
CA TRP A 415 4.64 -3.42 -0.11
C TRP A 415 5.70 -4.47 0.21
N GLY A 416 6.94 -4.28 -0.26
CA GLY A 416 8.06 -5.18 0.04
C GLY A 416 7.82 -6.61 -0.42
N MET A 417 7.24 -6.75 -1.62
CA MET A 417 6.93 -8.02 -2.27
C MET A 417 7.76 -8.22 -3.55
N THR A 418 8.94 -7.61 -3.63
CA THR A 418 9.81 -7.56 -4.82
C THR A 418 10.07 -8.94 -5.44
N ASP A 419 10.34 -9.94 -4.59
CA ASP A 419 10.62 -11.33 -5.00
C ASP A 419 9.41 -12.26 -4.84
N SER A 420 8.21 -11.71 -4.69
CA SER A 420 7.00 -12.53 -4.57
C SER A 420 6.58 -13.14 -5.92
N ARG A 421 5.86 -14.27 -5.86
CA ARG A 421 5.20 -14.88 -7.03
C ARG A 421 4.03 -14.06 -7.59
N PHE A 422 3.59 -13.04 -6.86
CA PHE A 422 2.44 -12.19 -7.19
C PHE A 422 2.84 -11.06 -8.15
N GLN A 423 3.37 -11.44 -9.31
CA GLN A 423 3.91 -10.54 -10.32
C GLN A 423 3.24 -10.79 -11.69
N PRO A 424 1.97 -10.37 -11.90
CA PRO A 424 1.27 -10.58 -13.17
C PRO A 424 2.04 -10.12 -14.40
N ALA A 425 2.74 -8.98 -14.31
CA ALA A 425 3.56 -8.46 -15.42
C ALA A 425 4.71 -9.40 -15.81
N ARG A 426 5.23 -10.23 -14.90
CA ARG A 426 6.22 -11.28 -15.23
C ARG A 426 5.53 -12.55 -15.75
N ALA A 427 4.38 -12.91 -15.17
CA ALA A 427 3.68 -14.14 -15.50
C ALA A 427 2.95 -14.10 -16.86
N VAL A 428 2.62 -12.91 -17.37
CA VAL A 428 1.82 -12.78 -18.60
C VAL A 428 2.47 -13.39 -19.84
N SER A 429 3.80 -13.43 -19.89
CA SER A 429 4.54 -14.08 -20.99
C SER A 429 4.35 -15.60 -21.00
N ASP A 430 3.98 -16.21 -19.88
CA ASP A 430 3.72 -17.66 -19.76
C ASP A 430 2.24 -18.01 -20.01
N ALA A 431 1.36 -17.02 -20.20
CA ALA A 431 -0.09 -17.20 -20.35
C ALA A 431 -0.50 -17.92 -21.65
N GLY A 432 0.43 -18.05 -22.61
CA GLY A 432 0.22 -18.74 -23.88
C GLY A 432 -0.96 -18.15 -24.66
N ARG A 433 -2.05 -18.92 -24.80
CA ARG A 433 -3.26 -18.53 -25.56
C ARG A 433 -4.41 -18.01 -24.69
N LEU A 434 -4.22 -17.91 -23.37
CA LEU A 434 -5.24 -17.41 -22.46
C LEU A 434 -5.51 -15.92 -22.76
N PRO A 435 -6.74 -15.54 -23.14
CA PRO A 435 -7.12 -14.13 -23.31
C PRO A 435 -7.15 -13.39 -21.97
N PHE A 436 -6.71 -12.14 -21.99
CA PHE A 436 -6.78 -11.19 -20.88
C PHE A 436 -7.54 -9.92 -21.31
N VAL A 437 -8.68 -9.64 -20.68
CA VAL A 437 -9.49 -8.43 -20.92
C VAL A 437 -9.21 -7.40 -19.83
N LEU A 438 -8.68 -6.23 -20.20
CA LEU A 438 -8.23 -5.22 -19.23
C LEU A 438 -9.01 -3.91 -19.40
N LEU A 439 -9.76 -3.53 -18.38
CA LEU A 439 -10.39 -2.22 -18.26
C LEU A 439 -9.41 -1.26 -17.56
N ARG A 440 -8.79 -0.38 -18.36
CA ARG A 440 -7.72 0.52 -17.92
C ARG A 440 -8.28 1.91 -17.57
N ALA A 441 -8.02 2.33 -16.33
CA ALA A 441 -8.31 3.69 -15.86
C ALA A 441 -7.28 4.69 -16.42
N GLY A 442 -7.74 5.75 -17.08
CA GLY A 442 -6.88 6.78 -17.68
C GLY A 442 -6.40 7.85 -16.70
N LEU A 443 -7.14 8.07 -15.60
CA LEU A 443 -6.80 8.98 -14.50
C LEU A 443 -6.37 8.19 -13.26
N GLU A 444 -5.58 7.14 -13.48
CA GLU A 444 -5.00 6.31 -12.42
C GLU A 444 -3.82 6.99 -11.75
N SER A 445 -3.58 6.67 -10.48
CA SER A 445 -2.37 7.09 -9.77
C SER A 445 -1.12 6.65 -10.55
N PRO A 446 -0.09 7.51 -10.71
CA PRO A 446 1.07 7.21 -11.55
C PRO A 446 1.74 5.87 -11.23
N GLU A 447 1.78 5.50 -9.96
CA GLU A 447 2.38 4.26 -9.47
C GLU A 447 1.59 3.03 -9.94
N ILE A 448 0.27 3.03 -9.81
CA ILE A 448 -0.58 1.92 -10.29
C ILE A 448 -0.56 1.89 -11.82
N ALA A 449 -0.64 3.04 -12.48
CA ALA A 449 -0.56 3.17 -13.92
C ALA A 449 0.74 2.57 -14.48
N ALA A 450 1.87 2.76 -13.78
CA ALA A 450 3.15 2.14 -14.13
C ALA A 450 3.10 0.60 -14.06
N THR A 451 2.41 0.02 -13.07
CA THR A 451 2.23 -1.44 -13.00
C THR A 451 1.42 -1.99 -14.17
N VAL A 452 0.38 -1.25 -14.58
CA VAL A 452 -0.44 -1.61 -15.74
C VAL A 452 0.38 -1.45 -17.03
N GLY A 453 1.11 -0.36 -17.19
CA GLY A 453 1.99 -0.14 -18.33
C GLY A 453 3.04 -1.24 -18.51
N ALA A 454 3.67 -1.67 -17.41
CA ALA A 454 4.63 -2.78 -17.42
C ALA A 454 3.98 -4.11 -17.84
N PHE A 455 2.77 -4.40 -17.36
CA PHE A 455 2.01 -5.58 -17.77
C PHE A 455 1.64 -5.55 -19.26
N VAL A 456 1.15 -4.41 -19.76
CA VAL A 456 0.79 -4.25 -21.18
C VAL A 456 2.01 -4.47 -22.07
N ALA A 457 3.14 -3.83 -21.73
CA ALA A 457 4.39 -4.01 -22.47
C ALA A 457 4.85 -5.48 -22.47
N ALA A 458 4.82 -6.16 -21.32
CA ALA A 458 5.20 -7.57 -21.22
C ALA A 458 4.25 -8.50 -21.99
N ALA A 459 2.95 -8.17 -22.03
CA ALA A 459 1.95 -8.91 -22.79
C ALA A 459 2.19 -8.77 -24.30
N GLU A 460 2.47 -7.55 -24.77
CA GLU A 460 2.79 -7.26 -26.17
C GLU A 460 4.09 -7.95 -26.60
N ASP A 461 5.16 -7.82 -25.81
CA ASP A 461 6.46 -8.46 -26.07
C ASP A 461 6.36 -9.99 -26.07
N GLY A 462 5.55 -10.55 -25.17
CA GLY A 462 5.31 -11.99 -25.07
C GLY A 462 4.30 -12.56 -26.08
N GLY A 463 3.64 -11.71 -26.87
CA GLY A 463 2.58 -12.14 -27.79
C GLY A 463 1.32 -12.68 -27.10
N ALA A 464 1.08 -12.29 -25.85
CA ALA A 464 -0.11 -12.66 -25.10
C ALA A 464 -1.36 -12.02 -25.72
N ARG A 465 -2.52 -12.67 -25.53
CA ARG A 465 -3.80 -12.18 -26.08
C ARG A 465 -4.42 -11.15 -25.15
N LEU A 466 -4.00 -9.90 -25.30
CA LEU A 466 -4.50 -8.78 -24.51
C LEU A 466 -5.58 -8.00 -25.28
N GLU A 467 -6.75 -7.81 -24.65
CA GLU A 467 -7.78 -6.86 -25.09
C GLU A 467 -7.81 -5.68 -24.12
N LEU A 468 -7.62 -4.46 -24.64
CA LEU A 468 -7.64 -3.23 -23.86
C LEU A 468 -8.97 -2.48 -24.06
N ILE A 469 -9.60 -2.12 -22.95
CA ILE A 469 -10.77 -1.25 -22.90
C ILE A 469 -10.40 -0.03 -22.07
N ASP A 470 -10.19 1.10 -22.74
CA ASP A 470 -9.75 2.33 -22.10
C ASP A 470 -10.92 3.14 -21.56
N LEU A 471 -10.76 3.62 -20.32
CA LEU A 471 -11.61 4.63 -19.71
C LEU A 471 -10.78 5.89 -19.46
N PRO A 472 -10.63 6.80 -20.45
CA PRO A 472 -9.74 7.95 -20.36
C PRO A 472 -9.98 8.85 -19.14
N HIS A 473 -11.24 8.99 -18.70
CA HIS A 473 -11.61 9.77 -17.51
C HIS A 473 -11.88 8.88 -16.29
N GLY A 474 -11.65 7.57 -16.38
CA GLY A 474 -11.81 6.64 -15.28
C GLY A 474 -10.69 6.80 -14.25
N HIS A 475 -11.07 6.88 -12.98
CA HIS A 475 -10.18 6.79 -11.83
C HIS A 475 -10.10 5.35 -11.31
N HIS A 476 -9.26 5.09 -10.31
CA HIS A 476 -9.27 3.81 -9.61
C HIS A 476 -10.63 3.55 -8.95
N GLY A 477 -11.27 2.41 -9.24
CA GLY A 477 -12.63 2.13 -8.76
C GLY A 477 -13.71 3.01 -9.42
N PHE A 478 -13.53 3.32 -10.71
CA PHE A 478 -14.39 4.20 -11.52
C PHE A 478 -15.89 3.87 -11.48
N GLU A 479 -16.32 2.70 -10.99
CA GLU A 479 -17.74 2.36 -10.89
C GLU A 479 -18.45 3.08 -9.76
N THR A 480 -17.73 3.49 -8.71
CA THR A 480 -18.36 3.92 -7.45
C THR A 480 -18.15 5.39 -7.14
N LEU A 481 -17.03 5.95 -7.56
CA LEU A 481 -16.64 7.33 -7.31
C LEU A 481 -16.76 8.13 -8.60
N ASP A 482 -17.83 8.92 -8.70
CA ASP A 482 -18.09 9.85 -9.80
C ASP A 482 -17.88 9.19 -11.18
N PRO A 483 -18.64 8.12 -11.49
CA PRO A 483 -18.41 7.31 -12.68
C PRO A 483 -18.52 8.15 -13.95
N PRO A 484 -17.45 8.23 -14.78
CA PRO A 484 -17.53 8.95 -16.04
C PRO A 484 -18.52 8.27 -17.00
N GLU A 485 -19.00 9.01 -18.00
CA GLU A 485 -20.05 8.54 -18.92
C GLU A 485 -19.66 7.24 -19.64
N GLU A 486 -18.38 7.06 -19.95
CA GLU A 486 -17.83 5.86 -20.58
C GLU A 486 -17.81 4.60 -19.69
N THR A 487 -18.06 4.73 -18.38
CA THR A 487 -18.06 3.59 -17.45
C THR A 487 -19.04 2.51 -17.87
N ARG A 488 -20.29 2.91 -18.15
CA ARG A 488 -21.36 1.97 -18.53
C ARG A 488 -21.05 1.20 -19.81
N PRO A 489 -20.70 1.84 -20.95
CA PRO A 489 -20.35 1.11 -22.16
C PRO A 489 -19.08 0.26 -22.00
N ALA A 490 -18.08 0.71 -21.24
CA ALA A 490 -16.87 -0.07 -20.98
C ALA A 490 -17.15 -1.37 -20.20
N LEU A 491 -17.99 -1.31 -19.15
CA LEU A 491 -18.42 -2.48 -18.38
C LEU A 491 -19.16 -3.50 -19.28
N LEU A 492 -20.08 -3.02 -20.12
CA LEU A 492 -20.82 -3.85 -21.06
C LEU A 492 -19.89 -4.49 -22.11
N GLN A 493 -18.96 -3.72 -22.67
CA GLN A 493 -17.98 -4.22 -23.63
C GLN A 493 -17.09 -5.29 -23.00
N GLY A 494 -16.56 -5.03 -21.80
CA GLY A 494 -15.71 -5.97 -21.09
C GLY A 494 -16.40 -7.28 -20.80
N MET A 495 -17.63 -7.25 -20.28
CA MET A 495 -18.40 -8.46 -20.03
C MET A 495 -18.66 -9.25 -21.31
N ARG A 496 -19.04 -8.57 -22.41
CA ARG A 496 -19.28 -9.24 -23.70
C ARG A 496 -18.02 -9.90 -24.26
N SER A 497 -16.85 -9.27 -24.12
CA SER A 497 -15.58 -9.87 -24.53
C SER A 497 -15.28 -11.14 -23.71
N VAL A 498 -15.39 -11.06 -22.38
CA VAL A 498 -15.21 -12.22 -21.49
C VAL A 498 -16.14 -13.38 -21.87
N ILE A 499 -17.42 -13.08 -22.12
CA ILE A 499 -18.41 -14.08 -22.51
C ILE A 499 -18.10 -14.68 -23.89
N ALA A 500 -17.68 -13.88 -24.86
CA ALA A 500 -17.21 -14.40 -26.14
C ALA A 500 -16.08 -15.42 -25.96
N HIS A 501 -15.11 -15.16 -25.08
CA HIS A 501 -14.02 -16.09 -24.78
C HIS A 501 -14.47 -17.36 -24.05
N LEU A 502 -15.50 -17.30 -23.21
CA LEU A 502 -16.07 -18.49 -22.55
C LEU A 502 -16.63 -19.51 -23.54
N TRP A 503 -17.08 -19.07 -24.72
CA TRP A 503 -17.66 -19.95 -25.74
C TRP A 503 -16.66 -20.48 -26.79
N THR A 504 -15.40 -20.03 -26.75
CA THR A 504 -14.31 -20.46 -27.64
C THR A 504 -13.40 -21.50 -26.98
#